data_AF-U4KNL1-F1
#
_entry.id   AF-U4KNL1-F1
#
_cell.length_a   1.000
_cell.length_b   1.000
_cell.length_c   1.000
_cell.angle_alpha   90.00
_cell.angle_beta   90.00
_cell.angle_gamma   90.00
#
_symmetry.space_group_name_H-M   'P 1'
#
loop_
_entity.id
_entity.type
_entity.pdbx_description
1 polymer ?
#
loop_
_entity_poly.entity_id
_entity_poly.type
_entity_poly.pdbx_seq_one_letter_code
_entity_poly.pdbx_strand_id
1 'polypeptide(L)'
;MFTEKFRYHQGNGMSKRLLLCMMILVTVVQITKLMEVGQFVSNGIIYMVMIIVHACVWMFIGYKFESMEKSLVSHLILFFVMVPDGVKNLFNLITFKAHMRTSDVFYTIILGLIALYAILKIFAHLNEFKYERPLMKENVSKFLLLTLIISYFSFSFSNFIVYLIVSIFIFATLKAKEIFIFIIGIFVVDISSSLTSLFVAGDRSDIIIILSQILSILISCAIIYFSYKYYVNTDIDDRTVDSYWEN
;
A
#
# COMPACT_ATOMS: atom_id res chain seq x y z
N MET A 1 -18.15 21.26 10.50
CA MET A 1 -17.03 22.20 10.29
C MET A 1 -15.73 21.55 9.82
N PHE A 2 -15.02 20.70 10.61
CA PHE A 2 -13.75 20.06 10.17
C PHE A 2 -13.95 19.05 9.03
N THR A 3 -14.94 18.18 9.15
CA THR A 3 -15.34 17.18 8.15
C THR A 3 -15.73 17.79 6.81
N GLU A 4 -16.49 18.89 6.83
CA GLU A 4 -16.89 19.62 5.61
C GLU A 4 -15.70 20.29 4.93
N LYS A 5 -14.75 20.86 5.70
CA LYS A 5 -13.51 21.38 5.12
C LYS A 5 -12.71 20.28 4.44
N PHE A 6 -12.54 19.11 5.04
CA PHE A 6 -11.79 18.00 4.41
C PHE A 6 -12.45 17.47 3.14
N ARG A 7 -13.78 17.40 3.09
CA ARG A 7 -14.53 17.06 1.86
C ARG A 7 -14.39 18.13 0.79
N TYR A 8 -14.44 19.41 1.17
CA TYR A 8 -14.18 20.52 0.24
C TYR A 8 -12.75 20.48 -0.36
N HIS A 9 -11.74 20.08 0.43
CA HIS A 9 -10.36 19.92 -0.06
C HIS A 9 -10.19 18.75 -1.03
N GLN A 10 -11.08 17.75 -0.98
CA GLN A 10 -11.12 16.66 -1.96
C GLN A 10 -11.61 17.19 -3.32
N GLY A 11 -12.70 17.97 -3.34
CA GLY A 11 -13.26 18.58 -4.55
C GLY A 11 -12.32 19.56 -5.27
N ASN A 12 -11.46 20.26 -4.53
CA ASN A 12 -10.49 21.21 -5.09
C ASN A 12 -9.14 20.60 -5.50
N GLY A 13 -8.97 19.27 -5.37
CA GLY A 13 -7.71 18.59 -5.70
C GLY A 13 -6.53 18.90 -4.76
N MET A 14 -6.74 19.69 -3.71
CA MET A 14 -5.74 20.01 -2.70
C MET A 14 -5.38 18.77 -1.85
N SER A 15 -6.38 17.90 -1.59
CA SER A 15 -6.20 16.61 -0.93
C SER A 15 -5.22 15.69 -1.68
N LYS A 16 -5.30 15.63 -3.02
CA LYS A 16 -4.39 14.85 -3.87
C LYS A 16 -2.94 15.31 -3.76
N ARG A 17 -2.72 16.63 -3.79
CA ARG A 17 -1.37 17.22 -3.68
C ARG A 17 -0.78 16.99 -2.28
N LEU A 18 -1.59 17.16 -1.24
CA LEU A 18 -1.16 16.90 0.14
C LEU A 18 -0.81 15.43 0.37
N LEU A 19 -1.64 14.51 -0.14
CA LEU A 19 -1.36 13.07 -0.09
C LEU A 19 -0.01 12.74 -0.74
N LEU A 20 0.23 13.25 -1.95
CA LEU A 20 1.49 13.03 -2.67
C LEU A 20 2.68 13.61 -1.89
N CYS A 21 2.58 14.84 -1.39
CA CYS A 21 3.63 15.45 -0.57
C CYS A 21 3.93 14.61 0.67
N MET A 22 2.92 14.11 1.37
CA MET A 22 3.12 13.27 2.55
C MET A 22 3.79 11.95 2.20
N MET A 23 3.36 11.28 1.14
CA MET A 23 3.99 10.02 0.71
C MET A 23 5.45 10.22 0.32
N ILE A 24 5.77 11.26 -0.45
CA ILE A 24 7.16 11.62 -0.78
C ILE A 24 7.97 11.85 0.49
N LEU A 25 7.40 12.59 1.45
CA LEU A 25 8.09 12.89 2.70
C LEU A 25 8.37 11.63 3.53
N VAL A 26 7.43 10.68 3.59
CA VAL A 26 7.65 9.36 4.21
C VAL A 26 8.79 8.62 3.52
N THR A 27 8.82 8.60 2.19
CA THR A 27 9.88 7.94 1.41
C THR A 27 11.24 8.56 1.69
N VAL A 28 11.33 9.89 1.73
CA VAL A 28 12.58 10.60 2.08
C VAL A 28 13.05 10.18 3.47
N VAL A 29 12.16 10.13 4.47
CA VAL A 29 12.50 9.69 5.83
C VAL A 29 13.01 8.24 5.86
N GLN A 30 12.41 7.34 5.06
CA GLN A 30 12.86 5.95 4.98
C GLN A 30 14.25 5.84 4.34
N ILE A 31 14.52 6.60 3.27
CA ILE A 31 15.81 6.63 2.59
C ILE A 31 16.89 7.22 3.51
N THR A 32 16.62 8.34 4.21
CA THR A 32 17.61 8.96 5.10
C THR A 32 17.97 8.04 6.26
N LYS A 33 16.99 7.34 6.84
CA LYS A 33 17.25 6.31 7.85
C LYS A 33 18.15 5.19 7.34
N LEU A 34 17.94 4.71 6.10
CA LEU A 34 18.82 3.71 5.50
C LEU A 34 20.26 4.24 5.36
N MET A 35 20.43 5.51 4.99
CA MET A 35 21.74 6.16 4.87
C MET A 35 22.46 6.31 6.22
N GLU A 36 21.75 6.61 7.30
CA GLU A 36 22.32 6.78 8.65
C GLU A 36 22.87 5.48 9.26
N VAL A 37 22.35 4.31 8.86
CA VAL A 37 22.78 3.01 9.40
C VAL A 37 24.08 2.50 8.75
N GLY A 38 24.67 3.25 7.80
CA GLY A 38 25.97 2.91 7.20
C GLY A 38 25.93 1.68 6.28
N GLN A 39 24.75 1.22 5.87
CA GLN A 39 24.58 0.03 5.01
C GLN A 39 24.97 0.24 3.55
N PHE A 40 25.65 1.34 3.21
CA PHE A 40 26.12 1.62 1.83
C PHE A 40 27.24 0.69 1.34
N VAL A 41 27.63 -0.32 2.13
CA VAL A 41 28.60 -1.34 1.76
C VAL A 41 27.88 -2.46 1.00
N SER A 42 28.09 -2.49 -0.32
CA SER A 42 27.57 -3.40 -1.38
C SER A 42 26.05 -3.49 -1.58
N ASN A 43 25.25 -3.72 -0.53
CA ASN A 43 23.81 -4.05 -0.68
C ASN A 43 22.88 -2.85 -0.40
N GLY A 44 23.39 -1.77 0.18
CA GLY A 44 22.58 -0.58 0.51
C GLY A 44 21.94 0.10 -0.70
N ILE A 45 22.62 0.10 -1.85
CA ILE A 45 22.06 0.67 -3.10
C ILE A 45 20.85 -0.16 -3.55
N ILE A 46 20.95 -1.49 -3.48
CA ILE A 46 19.83 -2.38 -3.80
C ILE A 46 18.66 -2.05 -2.88
N TYR A 47 18.85 -2.07 -1.56
CA TYR A 47 17.77 -1.72 -0.61
C TYR A 47 17.18 -0.32 -0.86
N MET A 48 17.99 0.68 -1.19
CA MET A 48 17.52 2.03 -1.51
C MET A 48 16.62 2.04 -2.75
N VAL A 49 17.05 1.41 -3.84
CA VAL A 49 16.25 1.29 -5.08
C VAL A 49 14.93 0.60 -4.78
N MET A 50 14.94 -0.43 -3.95
CA MET A 50 13.73 -1.20 -3.61
C MET A 50 12.75 -0.40 -2.76
N ILE A 51 13.22 0.37 -1.78
CA ILE A 51 12.39 1.32 -1.02
C ILE A 51 11.72 2.32 -1.98
N ILE A 52 12.47 2.85 -2.95
CA ILE A 52 11.92 3.78 -3.96
C ILE A 52 10.86 3.08 -4.81
N VAL A 53 11.09 1.86 -5.30
CA VAL A 53 10.11 1.11 -6.10
C VAL A 53 8.84 0.85 -5.30
N HIS A 54 8.96 0.35 -4.06
CA HIS A 54 7.81 0.12 -3.18
C HIS A 54 7.02 1.42 -2.95
N ALA A 55 7.72 2.51 -2.65
CA ALA A 55 7.10 3.81 -2.46
C ALA A 55 6.37 4.29 -3.73
N CYS A 56 6.97 4.16 -4.91
CA CYS A 56 6.34 4.53 -6.18
C CYS A 56 5.06 3.75 -6.45
N VAL A 57 5.04 2.44 -6.17
CA VAL A 57 3.84 1.60 -6.32
C VAL A 57 2.72 2.09 -5.39
N TRP A 58 3.00 2.26 -4.10
CA TRP A 58 2.00 2.70 -3.13
C TRP A 58 1.55 4.14 -3.36
N MET A 59 2.45 5.04 -3.79
CA MET A 59 2.12 6.39 -4.21
C MET A 59 1.15 6.39 -5.39
N PHE A 60 1.43 5.58 -6.41
CA PHE A 60 0.55 5.47 -7.58
C PHE A 60 -0.84 4.97 -7.20
N ILE A 61 -0.91 3.90 -6.39
CA ILE A 61 -2.19 3.32 -5.95
C ILE A 61 -2.97 4.31 -5.10
N GLY A 62 -2.33 4.93 -4.09
CA GLY A 62 -2.96 5.92 -3.23
C GLY A 62 -3.46 7.14 -4.01
N TYR A 63 -2.65 7.64 -4.95
CA TYR A 63 -3.03 8.73 -5.84
C TYR A 63 -4.21 8.35 -6.75
N LYS A 64 -4.24 7.12 -7.27
CA LYS A 64 -5.32 6.62 -8.12
C LYS A 64 -6.64 6.54 -7.35
N PHE A 65 -6.62 6.04 -6.11
CA PHE A 65 -7.80 6.00 -5.25
C PHE A 65 -8.31 7.38 -4.86
N GLU A 66 -7.40 8.30 -4.51
CA GLU A 66 -7.78 9.69 -4.25
C GLU A 66 -8.39 10.35 -5.50
N SER A 67 -7.93 9.94 -6.69
CA SER A 67 -8.47 10.40 -7.97
C SER A 67 -9.86 9.85 -8.29
N MET A 68 -10.21 8.70 -7.74
CA MET A 68 -11.54 8.08 -7.82
C MET A 68 -12.48 8.53 -6.69
N GLU A 69 -12.10 9.58 -5.96
CA GLU A 69 -12.83 10.09 -4.79
C GLU A 69 -12.96 9.08 -3.64
N LYS A 70 -12.12 8.04 -3.62
CA LYS A 70 -12.03 7.04 -2.55
C LYS A 70 -10.99 7.47 -1.52
N SER A 71 -11.25 8.60 -0.86
CA SER A 71 -10.28 9.24 0.06
C SER A 71 -10.06 8.42 1.31
N LEU A 72 -11.02 7.60 1.72
CA LEU A 72 -10.84 6.70 2.85
C LEU A 72 -9.73 5.68 2.56
N VAL A 73 -9.78 5.02 1.40
CA VAL A 73 -8.81 3.98 1.02
C VAL A 73 -7.42 4.54 0.79
N SER A 74 -7.30 5.67 0.11
CA SER A 74 -6.00 6.32 -0.14
C SER A 74 -5.26 6.65 1.16
N HIS A 75 -5.98 7.11 2.19
CA HIS A 75 -5.40 7.48 3.48
C HIS A 75 -5.21 6.26 4.40
N LEU A 76 -5.97 5.18 4.21
CA LEU A 76 -5.67 3.87 4.83
C LEU A 76 -4.36 3.29 4.30
N ILE A 77 -4.12 3.35 2.98
CA ILE A 77 -2.86 2.91 2.38
C ILE A 77 -1.69 3.74 2.94
N LEU A 78 -1.82 5.07 2.99
CA LEU A 78 -0.82 5.95 3.62
C LEU A 78 -0.53 5.49 5.06
N PHE A 79 -1.57 5.34 5.87
CA PHE A 79 -1.43 5.06 7.30
C PHE A 79 -0.84 3.66 7.57
N PHE A 80 -1.45 2.63 7.02
CA PHE A 80 -1.13 1.24 7.34
C PHE A 80 0.11 0.71 6.61
N VAL A 81 0.36 1.18 5.39
CA VAL A 81 1.43 0.64 4.54
C VAL A 81 2.69 1.49 4.59
N MET A 82 2.56 2.82 4.64
CA MET A 82 3.72 3.71 4.55
C MET A 82 4.20 4.24 5.90
N VAL A 83 3.33 4.36 6.92
CA VAL A 83 3.67 4.92 8.24
C VAL A 83 3.82 3.90 9.40
N PRO A 84 3.87 2.55 9.21
CA PRO A 84 3.79 1.63 10.35
C PRO A 84 4.92 1.80 11.38
N ASP A 85 6.15 2.07 10.93
CA ASP A 85 7.28 2.32 11.83
C ASP A 85 7.18 3.65 12.58
N GLY A 86 6.52 4.65 11.99
CA GLY A 86 6.26 5.93 12.63
C GLY A 86 5.36 5.80 13.86
N VAL A 87 4.28 5.04 13.72
CA VAL A 87 3.33 4.75 14.81
C VAL A 87 4.02 3.94 15.90
N LYS A 88 4.76 2.88 15.53
CA LYS A 88 5.54 2.07 16.48
C LYS A 88 6.54 2.91 17.26
N ASN A 89 7.27 3.80 16.59
CA ASN A 89 8.25 4.67 17.23
C ASN A 89 7.60 5.73 18.13
N LEU A 90 6.41 6.24 17.77
CA LEU A 90 5.61 7.12 18.62
C LEU A 90 5.23 6.45 19.94
N PHE A 91 4.76 5.21 19.90
CA PHE A 91 4.48 4.43 21.11
C PHE A 91 5.75 4.19 21.95
N ASN A 92 6.89 3.95 21.31
CA ASN A 92 8.18 3.80 22.01
C ASN A 92 8.64 5.11 22.69
N LEU A 93 8.33 6.26 22.08
CA LEU A 93 8.65 7.59 22.59
C LEU A 93 7.77 7.96 23.80
N ILE A 94 6.48 7.66 23.73
CA ILE A 94 5.51 7.85 24.84
C ILE A 94 5.86 6.93 26.03
N THR A 95 6.35 5.73 25.77
CA THR A 95 6.70 4.76 26.82
C THR A 95 8.09 4.99 27.42
N PHE A 96 8.83 6.02 27.01
CA PHE A 96 10.19 6.36 27.49
C PHE A 96 11.21 5.20 27.41
N LYS A 97 11.01 4.26 26.48
CA LYS A 97 11.78 2.99 26.47
C LYS A 97 13.10 3.01 25.71
N ALA A 98 13.55 4.12 25.12
CA ALA A 98 14.75 4.11 24.29
C ALA A 98 15.62 5.37 24.42
N HIS A 99 16.94 5.17 24.47
CA HIS A 99 17.92 6.19 24.10
C HIS A 99 17.84 6.43 22.59
N MET A 100 16.95 7.33 22.17
CA MET A 100 16.80 7.72 20.78
C MET A 100 17.80 8.81 20.42
N ARG A 101 18.37 8.76 19.21
CA ARG A 101 19.15 9.88 18.67
C ARG A 101 18.22 11.06 18.37
N THR A 102 18.75 12.27 18.34
CA THR A 102 17.95 13.47 18.00
C THR A 102 17.29 13.36 16.62
N SER A 103 17.94 12.70 15.65
CA SER A 103 17.36 12.44 14.32
C SER A 103 16.13 11.52 14.40
N ASP A 104 16.17 10.47 15.22
CA ASP A 104 15.04 9.54 15.43
C ASP A 104 13.81 10.23 16.01
N VAL A 105 14.01 11.17 16.95
CA VAL A 105 12.94 11.97 17.54
C VAL A 105 12.29 12.85 16.46
N PHE A 106 13.11 13.53 15.65
CA PHE A 106 12.62 14.36 14.55
C PHE A 106 11.82 13.56 13.51
N TYR A 107 12.33 12.40 13.08
CA TYR A 107 11.61 11.51 12.16
C TYR A 107 10.30 11.00 12.76
N THR A 108 10.29 10.69 14.06
CA THR A 108 9.09 10.22 14.76
C THR A 108 8.00 11.28 14.82
N ILE A 109 8.36 12.55 15.06
CA ILE A 109 7.42 13.68 15.04
C ILE A 109 6.82 13.85 13.65
N ILE A 110 7.65 13.86 12.60
CA ILE A 110 7.20 13.98 11.21
C ILE A 110 6.22 12.87 10.85
N LEU A 111 6.60 11.62 11.06
CA LEU A 111 5.74 10.47 10.77
C LEU A 111 4.47 10.49 11.62
N GLY A 112 4.54 11.01 12.84
CA GLY A 112 3.41 11.25 13.72
C GLY A 112 2.39 12.25 13.19
N LEU A 113 2.85 13.37 12.64
CA LEU A 113 1.97 14.37 12.02
C LEU A 113 1.29 13.80 10.77
N ILE A 114 2.02 13.02 9.96
CA ILE A 114 1.46 12.33 8.79
C ILE A 114 0.41 11.30 9.22
N ALA A 115 0.71 10.50 10.25
CA ALA A 115 -0.21 9.53 10.82
C ALA A 115 -1.50 10.21 11.33
N LEU A 116 -1.36 11.30 12.07
CA LEU A 116 -2.49 12.09 12.58
C LEU A 116 -3.34 12.64 11.43
N TYR A 117 -2.72 13.20 10.39
CA TYR A 117 -3.44 13.67 9.21
C TYR A 117 -4.21 12.53 8.53
N ALA A 118 -3.57 11.38 8.32
CA ALA A 118 -4.19 10.23 7.69
C ALA A 118 -5.41 9.75 8.50
N ILE A 119 -5.28 9.67 9.83
CA ILE A 119 -6.38 9.34 10.75
C ILE A 119 -7.53 10.35 10.61
N LEU A 120 -7.25 11.66 10.65
CA LEU A 120 -8.28 12.69 10.54
C LEU A 120 -9.03 12.59 9.21
N LYS A 121 -8.33 12.29 8.11
CA LYS A 121 -8.93 12.04 6.79
C LYS A 121 -9.76 10.76 6.78
N ILE A 122 -9.27 9.66 7.35
CA ILE A 122 -10.05 8.43 7.50
C ILE A 122 -11.37 8.71 8.23
N PHE A 123 -11.33 9.43 9.36
CA PHE A 123 -12.52 9.82 10.12
C PHE A 123 -13.47 10.72 9.32
N ALA A 124 -12.94 11.67 8.55
CA ALA A 124 -13.76 12.58 7.74
C ALA A 124 -14.51 11.90 6.59
N HIS A 125 -13.99 10.76 6.14
CA HIS A 125 -14.47 9.99 4.99
C HIS A 125 -15.11 8.64 5.40
N LEU A 126 -15.43 8.44 6.70
CA LEU A 126 -16.12 7.23 7.19
C LEU A 126 -17.50 6.99 6.55
N ASN A 127 -18.13 8.01 5.98
CA ASN A 127 -19.39 7.84 5.26
C ASN A 127 -19.21 7.14 3.90
N GLU A 128 -17.98 7.02 3.38
CA GLU A 128 -17.70 6.23 2.17
C GLU A 128 -18.04 4.74 2.37
N PHE A 129 -18.09 4.25 3.62
CA PHE A 129 -18.61 2.92 3.97
C PHE A 129 -20.11 2.72 3.72
N LYS A 130 -20.89 3.80 3.65
CA LYS A 130 -22.36 3.73 3.63
C LYS A 130 -22.94 3.65 2.21
N TYR A 131 -22.16 3.97 1.18
CA TYR A 131 -22.64 3.98 -0.19
C TYR A 131 -22.23 2.71 -0.92
N GLU A 132 -23.24 1.90 -1.22
CA GLU A 132 -23.22 0.71 -2.07
C GLU A 132 -22.24 -0.38 -1.60
N ARG A 133 -22.75 -1.42 -0.91
CA ARG A 133 -22.06 -2.71 -0.95
C ARG A 133 -22.21 -3.23 -2.38
N PRO A 134 -21.17 -3.24 -3.24
CA PRO A 134 -21.32 -3.93 -4.50
C PRO A 134 -21.43 -5.42 -4.17
N LEU A 135 -22.46 -6.09 -4.70
CA LEU A 135 -22.53 -7.55 -4.68
C LEU A 135 -21.23 -8.08 -5.28
N MET A 136 -20.41 -8.68 -4.43
CA MET A 136 -19.07 -9.03 -4.81
C MET A 136 -19.09 -10.26 -5.70
N LYS A 137 -18.59 -10.12 -6.93
CA LYS A 137 -18.44 -11.26 -7.83
C LYS A 137 -17.52 -12.30 -7.16
N GLU A 138 -17.95 -13.57 -7.16
CA GLU A 138 -17.27 -14.70 -6.50
C GLU A 138 -15.76 -14.77 -6.82
N ASN A 139 -15.39 -14.39 -8.05
CA ASN A 139 -14.01 -14.37 -8.52
C ASN A 139 -13.13 -13.39 -7.72
N VAL A 140 -13.64 -12.22 -7.34
CA VAL A 140 -12.85 -11.21 -6.60
C VAL A 140 -12.56 -11.70 -5.18
N SER A 141 -13.56 -12.32 -4.53
CA SER A 141 -13.39 -12.93 -3.22
C SER A 141 -12.33 -14.05 -3.24
N LYS A 142 -12.31 -14.87 -4.30
CA LYS A 142 -11.28 -15.91 -4.50
C LYS A 142 -9.88 -15.32 -4.68
N PHE A 143 -9.72 -14.30 -5.53
CA PHE A 143 -8.42 -13.65 -5.74
C PHE A 143 -7.89 -13.00 -4.47
N LEU A 144 -8.78 -12.38 -3.69
CA LEU A 144 -8.37 -11.72 -2.46
C LEU A 144 -8.04 -12.74 -1.36
N LEU A 145 -8.83 -13.81 -1.22
CA LEU A 145 -8.48 -14.92 -0.32
C LEU A 145 -7.11 -15.51 -0.69
N LEU A 146 -6.86 -15.72 -1.98
CA LEU A 146 -5.56 -16.18 -2.47
C LEU A 146 -4.44 -15.19 -2.13
N THR A 147 -4.69 -13.89 -2.30
CA THR A 147 -3.74 -12.82 -1.93
C THR A 147 -3.40 -12.87 -0.44
N LEU A 148 -4.40 -13.07 0.43
CA LEU A 148 -4.20 -13.18 1.87
C LEU A 148 -3.42 -14.45 2.24
N ILE A 149 -3.79 -15.60 1.67
CA ILE A 149 -3.09 -16.87 1.90
C ILE A 149 -1.62 -16.75 1.48
N ILE A 150 -1.34 -16.22 0.29
CA ILE A 150 0.04 -16.05 -0.18
C ILE A 150 0.77 -15.03 0.70
N SER A 151 0.13 -13.91 1.07
CA SER A 151 0.73 -12.92 1.95
C SER A 151 1.13 -13.49 3.32
N TYR A 152 0.37 -14.47 3.84
CA TYR A 152 0.69 -15.16 5.08
C TYR A 152 1.97 -16.01 4.98
N PHE A 153 2.20 -16.65 3.83
CA PHE A 153 3.39 -17.48 3.62
C PHE A 153 4.62 -16.67 3.19
N SER A 154 4.44 -15.56 2.47
CA SER A 154 5.54 -14.77 1.91
C SER A 154 6.03 -13.64 2.82
N PHE A 155 5.21 -13.12 3.74
CA PHE A 155 5.57 -11.98 4.59
C PHE A 155 5.52 -12.30 6.09
N SER A 156 5.99 -11.36 6.91
CA SER A 156 5.83 -11.44 8.37
C SER A 156 4.34 -11.39 8.76
N PHE A 157 3.99 -12.02 9.89
CA PHE A 157 2.63 -12.01 10.44
C PHE A 157 2.05 -10.59 10.61
N SER A 158 2.91 -9.61 10.94
CA SER A 158 2.52 -8.20 11.03
C SER A 158 2.10 -7.60 9.69
N ASN A 159 2.80 -7.92 8.60
CA ASN A 159 2.45 -7.44 7.26
C ASN A 159 1.18 -8.11 6.74
N PHE A 160 0.98 -9.39 7.06
CA PHE A 160 -0.27 -10.10 6.77
C PHE A 160 -1.48 -9.42 7.44
N ILE A 161 -1.38 -9.08 8.74
CA ILE A 161 -2.46 -8.38 9.46
C ILE A 161 -2.75 -7.01 8.82
N VAL A 162 -1.71 -6.28 8.45
CA VAL A 162 -1.85 -4.98 7.78
C VAL A 162 -2.60 -5.14 6.45
N TYR A 163 -2.19 -6.08 5.59
CA TYR A 163 -2.87 -6.33 4.33
C TYR A 163 -4.29 -6.89 4.52
N LEU A 164 -4.53 -7.69 5.56
CA LEU A 164 -5.87 -8.17 5.92
C LEU A 164 -6.78 -6.99 6.28
N ILE A 165 -6.34 -6.10 7.17
CA ILE A 165 -7.10 -4.93 7.59
C ILE A 165 -7.36 -4.02 6.39
N VAL A 166 -6.32 -3.66 5.63
CA VAL A 166 -6.50 -2.81 4.43
C VAL A 166 -7.45 -3.46 3.44
N SER A 167 -7.36 -4.78 3.26
CA SER A 167 -8.27 -5.52 2.38
C SER A 167 -9.72 -5.49 2.88
N ILE A 168 -9.98 -5.72 4.17
CA ILE A 168 -11.34 -5.63 4.78
C ILE A 168 -11.95 -4.25 4.57
N PHE A 169 -11.16 -3.20 4.76
CA PHE A 169 -11.63 -1.84 4.55
C PHE A 169 -11.88 -1.55 3.07
N ILE A 170 -11.04 -2.08 2.18
CA ILE A 170 -11.24 -2.04 0.73
C ILE A 170 -12.53 -2.76 0.32
N PHE A 171 -12.79 -3.97 0.83
CA PHE A 171 -14.02 -4.73 0.58
C PHE A 171 -15.28 -3.93 0.92
N ALA A 172 -15.20 -3.14 1.99
CA ALA A 172 -16.34 -2.39 2.48
C ALA A 172 -16.58 -1.07 1.74
N THR A 173 -15.68 -0.64 0.85
CA THR A 173 -15.66 0.73 0.30
C THR A 173 -15.43 0.82 -1.22
N LEU A 174 -14.88 -0.22 -1.84
CA LEU A 174 -14.48 -0.25 -3.25
C LEU A 174 -15.36 -1.17 -4.11
N LYS A 175 -15.47 -0.81 -5.39
CA LYS A 175 -16.05 -1.69 -6.41
C LYS A 175 -15.14 -2.88 -6.69
N ALA A 176 -15.72 -4.00 -7.10
CA ALA A 176 -15.01 -5.22 -7.50
C ALA A 176 -13.79 -4.96 -8.41
N LYS A 177 -13.93 -4.06 -9.38
CA LYS A 177 -12.87 -3.66 -10.31
C LYS A 177 -11.69 -2.98 -9.61
N GLU A 178 -11.96 -2.08 -8.69
CA GLU A 178 -10.97 -1.26 -7.98
C GLU A 178 -10.06 -2.12 -7.08
N ILE A 179 -10.59 -3.24 -6.56
CA ILE A 179 -9.84 -4.21 -5.75
C ILE A 179 -8.69 -4.82 -6.54
N PHE A 180 -8.85 -5.06 -7.85
CA PHE A 180 -7.77 -5.62 -8.66
C PHE A 180 -6.56 -4.69 -8.78
N ILE A 181 -6.75 -3.36 -8.74
CA ILE A 181 -5.63 -2.39 -8.74
C ILE A 181 -4.75 -2.61 -7.49
N PHE A 182 -5.39 -2.82 -6.34
CA PHE A 182 -4.69 -3.09 -5.09
C PHE A 182 -3.97 -4.43 -5.09
N ILE A 183 -4.63 -5.50 -5.59
CA ILE A 183 -4.03 -6.83 -5.73
C ILE A 183 -2.78 -6.77 -6.61
N ILE A 184 -2.87 -6.12 -7.78
CA ILE A 184 -1.70 -5.92 -8.67
C ILE A 184 -0.57 -5.22 -7.91
N GLY A 185 -0.89 -4.17 -7.16
CA GLY A 185 0.07 -3.46 -6.30
C GLY A 185 0.84 -4.36 -5.33
N ILE A 186 0.11 -5.18 -4.57
CA ILE A 186 0.72 -6.13 -3.63
C ILE A 186 1.71 -7.05 -4.34
N PHE A 187 1.31 -7.63 -5.47
CA PHE A 187 2.17 -8.59 -6.17
C PHE A 187 3.35 -7.94 -6.91
N VAL A 188 3.26 -6.66 -7.29
CA VAL A 188 4.43 -5.92 -7.80
C VAL A 188 5.45 -5.69 -6.67
N VAL A 189 4.99 -5.35 -5.46
CA VAL A 189 5.84 -5.22 -4.27
C VAL A 189 6.46 -6.58 -3.88
N ASP A 190 5.70 -7.66 -4.02
CA ASP A 190 6.19 -9.03 -3.79
C ASP A 190 7.30 -9.40 -4.79
N ILE A 191 7.09 -9.21 -6.10
CA ILE A 191 8.13 -9.42 -7.12
C ILE A 191 9.39 -8.61 -6.79
N SER A 192 9.22 -7.34 -6.42
CA SER A 192 10.32 -6.49 -5.96
C SER A 192 11.09 -7.12 -4.80
N SER A 193 10.38 -7.59 -3.78
CA SER A 193 10.98 -8.20 -2.58
C SER A 193 11.72 -9.50 -2.91
N SER A 194 11.17 -10.32 -3.81
CA SER A 194 11.84 -11.53 -4.30
C SER A 194 13.07 -11.23 -5.16
N LEU A 195 13.02 -10.21 -6.01
CA LEU A 195 14.17 -9.75 -6.78
C LEU A 195 15.28 -9.24 -5.85
N THR A 196 14.94 -8.48 -4.82
CA THR A 196 15.89 -8.04 -3.78
C THR A 196 16.59 -9.24 -3.15
N SER A 197 15.80 -10.24 -2.76
CA SER A 197 16.31 -11.46 -2.13
C SER A 197 17.22 -12.24 -3.07
N LEU A 198 16.91 -12.30 -4.38
CA LEU A 198 17.78 -12.89 -5.39
C LEU A 198 19.10 -12.14 -5.54
N PHE A 199 19.07 -10.82 -5.64
CA PHE A 199 20.29 -10.01 -5.80
C PHE A 199 21.17 -10.03 -4.55
N VAL A 200 20.58 -10.10 -3.36
CA VAL A 200 21.33 -10.18 -2.08
C VAL A 200 21.81 -11.60 -1.77
N ALA A 201 21.04 -12.63 -2.12
CA ALA A 201 21.40 -14.04 -1.88
C ALA A 201 22.32 -14.63 -2.96
N GLY A 202 22.46 -13.98 -4.12
CA GLY A 202 23.34 -14.41 -5.21
C GLY A 202 24.78 -14.65 -4.76
N ASP A 203 25.25 -13.94 -3.72
CA ASP A 203 26.58 -14.11 -3.14
C ASP A 203 26.74 -15.37 -2.27
N ARG A 204 25.64 -16.04 -1.86
CA ARG A 204 25.65 -17.17 -0.91
C ARG A 204 25.42 -18.53 -1.55
N SER A 205 25.23 -18.61 -2.87
CA SER A 205 25.11 -19.86 -3.65
C SER A 205 24.09 -20.90 -3.14
N ASP A 206 23.08 -20.48 -2.37
CA ASP A 206 22.01 -21.39 -1.93
C ASP A 206 20.96 -21.52 -3.03
N ILE A 207 21.07 -22.60 -3.79
CA ILE A 207 20.21 -22.88 -4.94
C ILE A 207 18.74 -23.03 -4.55
N ILE A 208 18.45 -23.46 -3.32
CA ILE A 208 17.08 -23.65 -2.83
C ILE A 208 16.41 -22.28 -2.64
N ILE A 209 17.15 -21.34 -2.04
CA ILE A 209 16.67 -19.95 -1.89
C ILE A 209 16.43 -19.35 -3.27
N ILE A 210 17.38 -19.46 -4.20
CA ILE A 210 17.25 -18.92 -5.55
C ILE A 210 16.01 -19.49 -6.26
N LEU A 211 15.82 -20.81 -6.25
CA LEU A 211 14.67 -21.47 -6.88
C LEU A 211 13.34 -21.04 -6.24
N SER A 212 13.30 -20.92 -4.90
CA SER A 212 12.09 -20.46 -4.19
C SER A 212 11.70 -19.03 -4.60
N GLN A 213 12.67 -18.12 -4.76
CA GLN A 213 12.40 -16.74 -5.15
C GLN A 213 11.97 -16.64 -6.62
N ILE A 214 12.58 -17.42 -7.52
CA ILE A 214 12.14 -17.52 -8.92
C ILE A 214 10.69 -18.00 -8.99
N LEU A 215 10.35 -19.04 -8.22
CA LEU A 215 8.98 -19.56 -8.17
C LEU A 215 8.00 -18.50 -7.64
N SER A 216 8.37 -17.76 -6.59
CA SER A 216 7.57 -16.65 -6.07
C SER A 216 7.31 -15.60 -7.14
N ILE A 217 8.34 -15.18 -7.88
CA ILE A 217 8.21 -14.22 -8.99
C ILE A 217 7.25 -14.74 -10.07
N LEU A 218 7.35 -16.01 -10.47
CA LEU A 218 6.47 -16.60 -11.48
C LEU A 218 5.02 -16.63 -11.04
N ILE A 219 4.76 -17.02 -9.79
CA ILE A 219 3.41 -17.02 -9.20
C ILE A 219 2.84 -15.61 -9.16
N SER A 220 3.63 -14.64 -8.70
CA SER A 220 3.22 -13.24 -8.60
C SER A 220 2.96 -12.62 -9.97
N CYS A 221 3.78 -12.93 -10.98
CA CYS A 221 3.53 -12.57 -12.38
C CYS A 221 2.22 -13.16 -12.91
N ALA A 222 1.93 -14.43 -12.63
CA ALA A 222 0.68 -15.07 -13.03
C ALA A 222 -0.53 -14.38 -12.39
N ILE A 223 -0.46 -14.07 -11.09
CA ILE A 223 -1.56 -13.39 -10.38
C ILE A 223 -1.75 -11.96 -10.91
N ILE A 224 -0.68 -11.22 -11.19
CA ILE A 224 -0.76 -9.90 -11.83
C ILE A 224 -1.44 -10.02 -13.20
N TYR A 225 -1.03 -10.97 -14.03
CA TYR A 225 -1.60 -11.18 -15.36
C TYR A 225 -3.10 -11.46 -15.29
N PHE A 226 -3.53 -12.40 -14.44
CA PHE A 226 -4.95 -12.70 -14.28
C PHE A 226 -5.72 -11.50 -13.70
N SER A 227 -5.19 -10.85 -12.66
CA SER A 227 -5.83 -9.68 -12.04
C SER A 227 -6.00 -8.53 -13.04
N TYR A 228 -4.98 -8.28 -13.88
CA TYR A 228 -5.05 -7.28 -14.94
C TYR A 228 -6.08 -7.66 -16.02
N LYS A 229 -6.10 -8.92 -16.46
CA LYS A 229 -7.09 -9.42 -17.42
C LYS A 229 -8.51 -9.24 -16.89
N TYR A 230 -8.77 -9.59 -15.63
CA TYR A 230 -10.08 -9.39 -15.01
C TYR A 230 -10.42 -7.92 -14.82
N TYR A 231 -9.45 -7.07 -14.48
CA TYR A 231 -9.63 -5.62 -14.38
C TYR A 231 -10.10 -5.00 -15.70
N VAL A 232 -9.46 -5.36 -16.83
CA VAL A 232 -9.81 -4.87 -18.16
C VAL A 232 -11.18 -5.40 -18.60
N ASN A 233 -11.43 -6.70 -18.44
CA ASN A 233 -12.69 -7.30 -18.87
C ASN A 233 -13.91 -6.78 -18.10
N THR A 234 -13.74 -6.40 -16.83
CA THR A 234 -14.82 -5.77 -16.04
C THR A 234 -15.24 -4.41 -16.62
N ASP A 235 -14.35 -3.71 -17.33
CA ASP A 235 -14.65 -2.43 -17.98
C ASP A 235 -15.51 -2.58 -19.25
N ILE A 236 -15.52 -3.77 -19.85
CA ILE A 236 -16.31 -4.08 -21.05
C ILE A 236 -17.76 -4.40 -20.64
N ASP A 237 -17.93 -5.17 -19.56
CA ASP A 237 -19.26 -5.54 -19.03
C ASP A 237 -20.04 -4.33 -18.48
N ASP A 238 -19.40 -3.35 -17.82
CA ASP A 238 -20.11 -2.18 -17.32
C ASP A 238 -20.62 -1.29 -18.48
N ARG A 239 -19.89 -1.20 -19.60
CA ARG A 239 -20.29 -0.40 -20.78
C ARG A 239 -21.43 -1.02 -21.58
N THR A 240 -21.53 -2.35 -21.62
CA THR A 240 -22.64 -3.03 -22.32
C THR A 240 -23.94 -2.94 -21.54
N VAL A 241 -23.89 -2.94 -20.21
CA VAL A 241 -25.08 -2.77 -19.37
C VAL A 241 -25.65 -1.36 -19.50
N ASP A 242 -24.82 -0.31 -19.45
CA ASP A 242 -25.32 1.07 -19.59
C ASP A 242 -26.00 1.31 -20.95
N SER A 243 -25.51 0.70 -22.04
CA SER A 243 -26.13 0.81 -23.38
C SER A 243 -27.50 0.13 -23.52
N TYR A 244 -27.83 -0.80 -22.63
CA TYR A 244 -29.11 -1.51 -22.61
C TYR A 244 -30.21 -0.74 -21.85
N TRP A 245 -29.83 0.23 -21.02
CA TRP A 245 -30.78 1.07 -20.27
C TRP A 245 -30.99 2.45 -20.92
N GLU A 246 -30.20 2.79 -21.94
CA GLU A 246 -30.33 4.03 -22.73
C GLU A 246 -31.14 3.86 -24.05
N ASN A 247 -31.71 2.67 -24.31
CA ASN A 247 -32.65 2.40 -25.41
C ASN A 247 -34.00 1.89 -24.88
#